data_AF-A0A7Y6QK35-F1
#
_entry.id   AF-A0A7Y6QK35-F1
#
_cell.length_a   1.000
_cell.length_b   1.000
_cell.length_c   1.000
_cell.angle_alpha   90.00
_cell.angle_beta   90.00
_cell.angle_gamma   90.00
#
_symmetry.space_group_name_H-M   'P 1'
#
loop_
_entity.id
_entity.type
_entity.pdbx_description
1 polymer ?
#
loop_
_entity_poly.entity_id
_entity_poly.type
_entity_poly.pdbx_seq_one_letter_code
_entity_poly.pdbx_strand_id
1 'polypeptide(L)'
;MKLNISAVLLAIALTFIGASYFFQAERKVYTFPELPNRYVVTIQESGTRLGIFGTHPRYSLSISRQKEKHGHEIDISLFNSNDDVLTYLKNSSVSNVTGGISFVQSSGHTLFIPNEAFEGGR
;
A
#
# COMPACT_ATOMS: atom_id res chain seq x y z
N MET A 1 38.01 -20.10 28.04
CA MET A 1 37.47 -19.03 27.18
C MET A 1 36.24 -18.45 27.89
N LYS A 2 36.30 -17.23 28.46
CA LYS A 2 35.16 -16.64 29.17
C LYS A 2 34.27 -15.91 28.16
N LEU A 3 33.05 -16.39 27.96
CA LEU A 3 32.07 -15.76 27.08
C LEU A 3 31.64 -14.42 27.71
N ASN A 4 31.83 -13.32 26.99
CA ASN A 4 31.45 -12.00 27.48
C ASN A 4 29.93 -11.79 27.32
N ILE A 5 29.18 -12.10 28.37
CA ILE A 5 27.71 -12.06 28.40
C ILE A 5 27.17 -10.69 27.97
N SER A 6 27.88 -9.60 28.27
CA SER A 6 27.49 -8.24 27.87
C SER A 6 27.56 -8.03 26.35
N ALA A 7 28.54 -8.64 25.67
CA ALA A 7 28.65 -8.57 24.21
C ALA A 7 27.53 -9.36 23.52
N VAL A 8 27.12 -10.48 24.11
CA VAL A 8 26.01 -11.31 23.59
C VAL A 8 24.67 -10.57 23.75
N LEU A 9 24.43 -9.94 24.90
CA LEU A 9 23.22 -9.15 25.13
C LEU A 9 23.11 -7.94 24.20
N LEU A 10 24.23 -7.24 23.95
CA LEU A 10 24.27 -6.12 23.01
C LEU A 10 23.99 -6.56 21.57
N ALA A 11 24.55 -7.70 21.14
CA ALA A 11 24.28 -8.26 19.82
C ALA A 11 22.80 -8.66 19.65
N ILE A 12 22.20 -9.28 20.67
CA ILE A 12 20.77 -9.62 20.67
C ILE A 12 19.92 -8.35 20.57
N ALA A 13 20.22 -7.33 21.38
CA ALA A 13 19.49 -6.05 21.34
C ALA A 13 19.57 -5.38 19.95
N LEU A 14 20.74 -5.39 19.32
CA LEU A 14 20.92 -4.85 17.97
C LEU A 14 20.12 -5.64 16.91
N THR A 15 20.02 -6.97 17.04
CA THR A 15 19.18 -7.78 16.14
C THR A 15 17.68 -7.54 16.32
N PHE A 16 17.21 -7.33 17.55
CA PHE A 16 15.80 -7.03 17.82
C PHE A 16 15.39 -5.63 17.33
N ILE A 17 16.26 -4.64 17.51
CA ILE A 17 16.04 -3.30 16.98
C ILE A 17 16.08 -3.34 15.45
N GLY A 18 17.04 -4.05 14.84
CA GLY A 18 17.09 -4.22 13.39
C GLY A 18 15.82 -4.87 12.82
N ALA A 19 15.34 -5.97 13.42
CA ALA A 19 14.19 -6.70 12.91
C ALA A 19 12.86 -5.91 12.97
N SER A 20 12.71 -5.01 13.95
CA SER A 20 11.49 -4.20 14.10
C SER A 20 11.37 -3.07 13.07
N TYR A 21 12.47 -2.63 12.45
CA TYR A 21 12.43 -1.67 11.33
C TYR A 21 12.02 -2.32 10.00
N PHE A 22 12.20 -3.63 9.83
CA PHE A 22 11.89 -4.32 8.57
C PHE A 22 10.46 -4.86 8.48
N PHE A 23 9.77 -5.03 9.60
CA PHE A 23 8.39 -5.52 9.64
C PHE A 23 7.39 -4.39 9.82
N GLN A 24 7.29 -3.51 8.82
CA GLN A 24 6.12 -2.65 8.71
C GLN A 24 5.00 -3.47 8.06
N ALA A 25 4.07 -3.96 8.87
CA ALA A 25 2.93 -4.73 8.37
C ALA A 25 2.07 -3.84 7.46
N GLU A 26 1.65 -4.38 6.30
CA GLU A 26 0.74 -3.70 5.38
C GLU A 26 -0.51 -3.23 6.14
N ARG A 27 -0.75 -1.92 6.12
CA ARG A 27 -1.89 -1.31 6.80
C ARG A 27 -2.90 -0.84 5.78
N LYS A 28 -4.10 -1.40 5.81
CA LYS A 28 -5.23 -0.88 5.03
C LYS A 28 -5.57 0.53 5.49
N VAL A 29 -5.56 1.47 4.55
CA VAL A 29 -5.81 2.90 4.80
C VAL A 29 -7.24 3.26 4.44
N TYR A 30 -7.70 2.82 3.27
CA TYR A 30 -9.01 3.17 2.76
C TYR A 30 -9.54 2.09 1.81
N THR A 31 -10.84 1.81 1.89
CA THR A 31 -11.53 0.91 0.96
C THR A 31 -12.63 1.69 0.26
N PHE A 32 -12.62 1.69 -1.06
CA PHE A 32 -13.63 2.33 -1.88
C PHE A 32 -14.95 1.55 -1.84
N PRO A 33 -16.08 2.19 -2.15
CA PRO A 33 -17.35 1.50 -2.37
C PRO A 33 -17.18 0.35 -3.38
N GLU A 34 -17.92 -0.74 -3.15
CA GLU A 34 -17.87 -1.92 -4.01
C GLU A 34 -18.27 -1.57 -5.44
N LEU A 35 -17.48 -2.04 -6.41
CA LEU A 35 -17.78 -1.85 -7.82
C LEU A 35 -18.83 -2.88 -8.29
N PRO A 36 -19.63 -2.59 -9.33
CA PRO A 36 -20.69 -3.47 -9.82
C PRO A 36 -20.25 -4.92 -10.14
N ASN A 37 -18.98 -5.11 -10.46
CA ASN A 37 -18.40 -6.42 -10.80
C ASN A 37 -17.89 -7.21 -9.57
N ARG A 38 -18.30 -6.83 -8.35
CA ARG A 38 -17.87 -7.43 -7.06
C ARG A 38 -16.36 -7.32 -6.78
N TYR A 39 -15.72 -6.34 -7.41
CA TYR A 39 -14.36 -5.96 -7.10
C TYR A 39 -14.35 -4.94 -5.98
N VAL A 40 -13.41 -5.13 -5.07
CA VAL A 40 -13.11 -4.24 -3.96
C VAL A 40 -11.75 -3.63 -4.24
N VAL A 41 -11.69 -2.30 -4.19
CA VAL A 41 -10.44 -1.55 -4.36
C VAL A 41 -10.05 -0.97 -3.01
N THR A 42 -8.84 -1.27 -2.57
CA THR A 42 -8.31 -0.85 -1.28
C THR A 42 -6.96 -0.16 -1.47
N ILE A 43 -6.76 0.96 -0.79
CA ILE A 43 -5.44 1.56 -0.62
C ILE A 43 -4.83 1.06 0.67
N GLN A 44 -3.60 0.60 0.58
CA GLN A 44 -2.81 0.17 1.73
C GLN A 44 -1.46 0.89 1.76
N GLU A 45 -0.95 1.09 2.96
CA GLU A 45 0.41 1.54 3.21
C GLU A 45 1.29 0.30 3.23
N SER A 46 2.09 0.13 2.17
CA SER A 46 2.92 -1.06 1.92
C SER A 46 4.37 -0.88 2.37
N GLY A 47 4.69 0.26 2.98
CA GLY A 47 5.98 0.49 3.61
C GLY A 47 6.41 1.95 3.53
N THR A 48 7.72 2.15 3.40
CA THR A 48 8.33 3.48 3.37
C THR A 48 9.29 3.59 2.17
N ARG A 49 9.24 4.71 1.45
CA ARG A 49 10.18 5.08 0.39
C ARG A 49 11.13 6.16 0.88
N LEU A 50 12.43 5.97 0.63
CA LEU A 50 13.45 6.99 0.85
C LEU A 50 13.46 7.99 -0.31
N GLY A 51 13.17 9.25 -0.01
CA GLY A 51 13.34 10.39 -0.91
C GLY A 51 14.56 11.22 -0.53
N ILE A 52 14.91 12.20 -1.38
CA ILE A 52 16.05 13.10 -1.15
C ILE A 52 15.86 13.94 0.13
N PHE A 53 14.62 14.22 0.52
CA PHE A 53 14.27 15.08 1.66
C PHE A 53 13.58 14.33 2.82
N GLY A 54 13.70 13.01 2.88
CA GLY A 54 13.17 12.23 3.99
C GLY A 54 12.52 10.91 3.58
N THR A 55 11.88 10.27 4.55
CA THR A 55 11.09 9.05 4.38
C THR A 55 9.63 9.39 4.14
N HIS A 56 9.05 8.83 3.08
CA HIS A 56 7.64 8.99 2.76
C HIS A 56 6.93 7.63 2.81
N PRO A 57 5.68 7.55 3.29
CA PRO A 57 4.91 6.31 3.21
C PRO A 57 4.74 5.89 1.74
N ARG A 58 4.87 4.59 1.49
CA ARG A 58 4.60 3.97 0.20
C ARG A 58 3.19 3.42 0.23
N TYR A 59 2.43 3.73 -0.82
CA TYR A 59 1.06 3.27 -0.97
C TYR A 59 0.94 2.31 -2.14
N SER A 60 0.00 1.40 -2.02
CA SER A 60 -0.40 0.52 -3.08
C SER A 60 -1.91 0.41 -3.17
N LEU A 61 -2.37 0.16 -4.38
CA LEU A 61 -3.76 -0.07 -4.72
C LEU A 61 -3.94 -1.57 -4.93
N SER A 62 -4.72 -2.17 -4.06
CA SER A 62 -5.11 -3.58 -4.12
C SER A 62 -6.49 -3.70 -4.76
N ILE A 63 -6.60 -4.56 -5.78
CA ILE A 63 -7.85 -4.93 -6.45
C ILE A 63 -8.09 -6.41 -6.16
N SER A 64 -9.18 -6.73 -5.47
CA SER A 64 -9.56 -8.11 -5.19
C SER A 64 -11.05 -8.34 -5.44
N ARG A 65 -11.44 -9.59 -5.70
CA ARG A 65 -12.86 -9.97 -5.65
C ARG A 65 -13.28 -10.10 -4.19
N GLN A 66 -14.51 -9.70 -3.87
CA GLN A 66 -15.05 -9.66 -2.49
C GLN A 66 -14.83 -10.95 -1.66
N LYS A 67 -14.78 -12.12 -2.32
CA LYS A 67 -14.62 -13.43 -1.66
C LYS A 67 -13.22 -14.02 -1.76
N GLU A 68 -12.30 -13.35 -2.45
CA GLU A 68 -10.95 -13.86 -2.66
C GLU A 68 -9.99 -13.22 -1.66
N LYS A 69 -9.16 -14.06 -1.04
CA LYS A 69 -8.10 -13.62 -0.11
C LYS A 69 -6.93 -12.99 -0.87
N HIS A 70 -6.84 -13.25 -2.17
CA HIS A 70 -5.78 -12.77 -3.05
C HIS A 70 -6.34 -11.70 -3.99
N GLY A 71 -5.54 -10.67 -4.21
CA GLY A 71 -5.83 -9.59 -5.15
C GLY A 71 -4.55 -9.20 -5.87
N HIS A 72 -4.69 -8.32 -6.86
CA HIS A 72 -3.56 -7.73 -7.54
C HIS A 72 -3.20 -6.41 -6.88
N GLU A 73 -1.90 -6.17 -6.68
CA GLU A 73 -1.39 -4.99 -6.01
C GLU A 73 -0.51 -4.17 -6.95
N ILE A 74 -0.78 -2.88 -7.00
CA ILE A 74 -0.05 -1.93 -7.85
C ILE A 74 0.46 -0.81 -6.96
N ASP A 75 1.76 -0.54 -7.02
CA ASP A 75 2.32 0.62 -6.35
C ASP A 75 1.74 1.91 -6.92
N ILE A 76 1.31 2.80 -6.04
CA ILE A 76 0.77 4.10 -6.44
C ILE A 76 1.47 5.23 -5.69
N SER A 77 1.59 6.37 -6.37
CA SER A 77 1.98 7.62 -5.72
C SER A 77 0.72 8.43 -5.45
N LEU A 78 0.47 8.75 -4.19
CA LEU A 78 -0.59 9.68 -3.79
C LEU A 78 -0.01 11.09 -3.79
N PHE A 79 -0.59 12.00 -4.55
CA PHE A 79 -0.16 13.39 -4.56
C PHE A 79 -0.80 14.14 -3.37
N ASN A 80 -0.24 13.98 -2.18
CA ASN A 80 -0.81 14.45 -0.91
C ASN A 80 -0.08 15.67 -0.31
N SER A 81 0.31 16.66 -1.12
CA SER A 81 1.26 17.69 -0.70
C SER A 81 0.89 18.47 0.56
N ASN A 82 -0.40 18.58 0.92
CA ASN A 82 -0.87 19.31 2.11
C ASN A 82 -2.04 18.64 2.88
N ASP A 83 -2.67 17.59 2.34
CA ASP A 83 -3.89 17.00 2.91
C ASP A 83 -3.59 15.70 3.68
N ASP A 84 -4.37 15.45 4.73
CA ASP A 84 -4.46 14.12 5.34
C ASP A 84 -4.83 13.10 4.26
N VAL A 85 -4.03 12.02 4.15
CA VAL A 85 -4.18 10.98 3.14
C VAL A 85 -5.58 10.38 3.15
N LEU A 86 -6.20 10.23 4.33
CA LEU A 86 -7.57 9.73 4.40
C LEU A 86 -8.56 10.71 3.76
N THR A 87 -8.39 12.01 3.98
CA THR A 87 -9.22 13.05 3.36
C THR A 87 -9.00 13.10 1.85
N TYR A 88 -7.75 12.99 1.42
CA TYR A 88 -7.38 12.89 0.01
C TYR A 88 -8.08 11.71 -0.70
N LEU A 89 -8.07 10.54 -0.07
CA LEU A 89 -8.69 9.32 -0.61
C LEU A 89 -10.21 9.40 -0.61
N LYS A 90 -10.84 10.03 0.39
CA LYS A 90 -12.29 10.29 0.41
C LYS A 90 -12.75 11.19 -0.74
N ASN A 91 -11.89 12.11 -1.19
CA ASN A 91 -12.16 12.98 -2.34
C ASN A 91 -11.71 12.36 -3.68
N SER A 92 -11.11 11.17 -3.64
CA SER A 92 -10.75 10.41 -4.83
C SER A 92 -11.89 9.45 -5.19
N SER A 93 -11.91 8.95 -6.43
CA SER A 93 -12.95 8.02 -6.88
C SER A 93 -12.38 6.84 -7.64
N VAL A 94 -13.09 5.71 -7.56
CA VAL A 94 -12.82 4.52 -8.35
C VAL A 94 -14.08 4.20 -9.12
N SER A 95 -13.91 3.90 -10.41
CA SER A 95 -15.02 3.50 -11.28
C SER A 95 -14.59 2.36 -12.18
N ASN A 96 -15.58 1.56 -12.57
CA ASN A 96 -15.39 0.52 -13.57
C ASN A 96 -15.63 1.14 -14.95
N VAL A 97 -14.67 1.01 -15.84
CA VAL A 97 -14.71 1.56 -17.20
C VAL A 97 -14.53 0.43 -18.21
N THR A 98 -14.78 0.69 -19.48
CA THR A 98 -14.58 -0.32 -20.52
C THR A 98 -13.11 -0.78 -20.53
N GLY A 99 -12.90 -2.07 -20.27
CA GLY A 99 -11.58 -2.70 -20.28
C GLY A 99 -10.78 -2.61 -18.98
N GLY A 100 -11.31 -2.03 -17.90
CA GLY A 100 -10.53 -1.92 -16.66
C GLY A 100 -11.17 -1.11 -15.55
N ILE A 101 -10.37 -0.82 -14.53
CA ILE A 101 -10.71 0.04 -13.41
C ILE A 101 -9.97 1.36 -13.55
N SER A 102 -10.69 2.47 -13.35
CA SER A 102 -10.12 3.82 -13.33
C SER A 102 -10.11 4.34 -11.90
N PHE A 103 -8.94 4.69 -11.41
CA PHE A 103 -8.73 5.38 -10.14
C PHE A 103 -8.38 6.85 -10.42
N VAL A 104 -9.28 7.76 -10.04
CA VAL A 104 -9.11 9.21 -10.19
C VAL A 104 -8.78 9.81 -8.84
N GLN A 105 -7.57 10.34 -8.71
CA GLN A 105 -7.11 11.01 -7.50
C GLN A 105 -7.72 12.41 -7.36
N SER A 106 -7.87 12.91 -6.14
CA SER A 106 -8.35 14.28 -5.87
C SER A 106 -7.49 15.38 -6.51
N SER A 107 -6.24 15.08 -6.88
CA SER A 107 -5.36 15.99 -7.62
C SER A 107 -5.68 16.09 -9.12
N GLY A 108 -6.61 15.28 -9.62
CA GLY A 108 -6.94 15.16 -11.05
C GLY A 108 -6.13 14.11 -11.82
N HIS A 109 -5.13 13.49 -11.18
CA HIS A 109 -4.39 12.39 -11.80
C HIS A 109 -5.24 11.12 -11.89
N THR A 110 -5.21 10.47 -13.05
CA THR A 110 -5.96 9.25 -13.30
C THR A 110 -5.01 8.09 -13.55
N LEU A 111 -5.20 7.00 -12.80
CA LEU A 111 -4.57 5.72 -13.03
C LEU A 111 -5.60 4.76 -13.63
N PHE A 112 -5.36 4.34 -14.87
CA PHE A 112 -6.13 3.28 -15.52
C PHE A 112 -5.43 1.94 -15.32
N ILE A 113 -6.20 0.94 -14.91
CA ILE A 113 -5.72 -0.40 -14.61
C ILE A 113 -6.51 -1.36 -15.50
N PRO A 114 -5.87 -1.97 -16.52
CA PRO A 114 -6.56 -2.85 -17.46
C PRO A 114 -6.95 -4.17 -16.79
N ASN A 115 -8.06 -4.78 -17.23
CA ASN A 115 -8.57 -6.04 -16.68
C ASN A 115 -7.51 -7.14 -16.66
N GLU A 116 -6.69 -7.24 -17.70
CA GLU A 116 -5.64 -8.24 -17.83
C GLU A 116 -4.62 -8.17 -16.69
N ALA A 117 -4.40 -6.98 -16.11
CA ALA A 117 -3.45 -6.79 -15.01
C ALA A 117 -3.92 -7.45 -13.70
N PHE A 118 -5.23 -7.50 -13.43
CA PHE A 118 -5.76 -8.02 -12.17
C PHE A 118 -6.66 -9.26 -12.31
N GLU A 119 -7.10 -9.60 -13.52
CA GLU A 119 -7.80 -10.86 -13.81
C GLU A 119 -6.84 -12.00 -14.16
N GLY A 120 -5.69 -11.68 -14.78
CA GLY A 120 -4.70 -12.64 -15.27
C GLY A 120 -3.64 -13.09 -14.26
N GLY A 121 -3.47 -12.39 -13.14
CA GLY A 121 -2.47 -12.69 -12.11
C GLY A 121 -2.80 -13.89 -11.21
N ARG A 122 -3.47 -14.90 -11.74
CA ARG A 122 -3.83 -16.16 -11.06
C ARG A 122 -2.67 -17.15 -11.02
#